data_AF-A0A4S3JLW9-F1
#
_entry.id   AF-A0A4S3JLW9-F1
#
_cell.length_a   1.000
_cell.length_b   1.000
_cell.length_c   1.000
_cell.angle_alpha   90.00
_cell.angle_beta   90.00
_cell.angle_gamma   90.00
#
_symmetry.space_group_name_H-M   'P 1'
#
loop_
_entity.id
_entity.type
_entity.pdbx_description
1 polymer ?
#
loop_
_entity_poly.entity_id
_entity_poly.type
_entity_poly.pdbx_seq_one_letter_code
_entity_poly.pdbx_strand_id
1 'polypeptide(L)'
;MPVPDLECTYRVAALVRFRHGYDRVNLHTLREHMSAYLPIYQLPTLLRVLEEQNAVPRALSTKISLKKAVAQYFRQDEERNCIDDEVEVLDLVHSMEMETPKAWALSSLQEVALNV
;
A
#
# COMPACT_ATOMS: atom_id res chain seq x y z
N MET A 1 3.62 -4.53 5.62
CA MET A 1 4.78 -5.46 5.63
C MET A 1 5.80 -4.95 4.63
N PRO A 2 7.08 -4.82 4.95
CA PRO A 2 8.05 -4.24 4.02
C PRO A 2 8.39 -5.23 2.90
N VAL A 3 8.29 -4.77 1.65
CA VAL A 3 8.72 -5.49 0.44
C VAL A 3 9.82 -4.66 -0.23
N PRO A 4 11.00 -5.22 -0.56
CA PRO A 4 12.08 -4.47 -1.19
C PRO A 4 11.64 -3.80 -2.49
N ASP A 5 12.13 -2.60 -2.77
CA ASP A 5 11.80 -1.86 -3.98
C ASP A 5 13.02 -1.07 -4.46
N LEU A 6 13.13 -0.78 -5.75
CA LEU A 6 14.26 0.00 -6.29
C LEU A 6 14.08 1.51 -6.08
N GLU A 7 12.85 2.02 -6.20
CA GLU A 7 12.56 3.45 -6.13
C GLU A 7 12.50 3.96 -4.68
N CYS A 8 11.88 3.19 -3.79
CA CYS A 8 11.56 3.64 -2.44
C CYS A 8 12.27 2.85 -1.31
N THR A 9 13.29 2.03 -1.63
CA THR A 9 13.95 1.05 -0.74
C THR A 9 13.02 -0.06 -0.23
N TYR A 10 11.85 0.29 0.30
CA TYR A 10 10.79 -0.64 0.70
C TYR A 10 9.39 -0.09 0.36
N ARG A 11 8.56 -0.94 -0.23
CA ARG A 11 7.11 -0.78 -0.36
C ARG A 11 6.39 -1.36 0.86
N VAL A 12 5.19 -0.85 1.14
CA VAL A 12 4.33 -1.35 2.22
C VAL A 12 3.27 -2.27 1.64
N ALA A 13 3.43 -3.56 1.88
CA ALA A 13 2.47 -4.59 1.47
C ALA A 13 1.43 -4.93 2.54
N ALA A 14 0.20 -5.18 2.10
CA ALA A 14 -0.88 -5.70 2.93
C ALA A 14 -1.55 -6.91 2.25
N LEU A 15 -1.78 -7.95 3.06
CA LEU A 15 -2.61 -9.10 2.67
C LEU A 15 -3.99 -8.91 3.26
N VAL A 16 -5.01 -8.99 2.41
CA VAL A 16 -6.39 -8.75 2.81
C VAL A 16 -7.19 -10.02 2.56
N ARG A 17 -7.96 -10.45 3.56
CA ARG A 17 -8.93 -11.52 3.37
C ARG A 17 -10.32 -10.94 3.50
N PHE A 18 -11.10 -11.02 2.42
CA PHE A 18 -12.50 -10.65 2.48
C PHE A 18 -13.29 -11.70 3.27
N ARG A 19 -14.28 -11.23 4.02
CA ARG A 19 -15.26 -12.13 4.64
C ARG A 19 -16.16 -12.69 3.54
N HIS A 20 -16.76 -13.85 3.81
CA HIS A 20 -17.70 -14.46 2.89
C HIS A 20 -18.82 -13.48 2.50
N GLY A 21 -19.09 -13.34 1.20
CA GLY A 21 -20.03 -12.36 0.63
C GLY A 21 -19.42 -11.01 0.21
N TYR A 22 -18.11 -10.81 0.39
CA TYR A 22 -17.37 -9.61 -0.05
C TYR A 22 -16.24 -9.92 -1.05
N ASP A 23 -16.33 -11.05 -1.73
CA ASP A 23 -15.37 -11.56 -2.73
C ASP A 23 -15.21 -10.65 -3.95
N ARG A 24 -16.17 -9.75 -4.19
CA ARG A 24 -16.16 -8.81 -5.34
C ARG A 24 -15.53 -7.44 -5.03
N VAL A 25 -15.00 -7.22 -3.83
CA VAL A 25 -14.39 -5.93 -3.49
C VAL A 25 -13.08 -5.77 -4.26
N ASN A 26 -13.00 -4.71 -5.05
CA ASN A 26 -11.78 -4.34 -5.78
C ASN A 26 -10.74 -3.78 -4.79
N LEU A 27 -9.49 -4.22 -4.91
CA LEU A 27 -8.37 -3.72 -4.10
C LEU A 27 -8.15 -2.21 -4.31
N HIS A 28 -8.45 -1.69 -5.52
CA HIS A 28 -8.37 -0.27 -5.81
C HIS A 28 -9.34 0.54 -4.96
N THR A 29 -10.61 0.12 -4.94
CA THR A 29 -11.66 0.73 -4.11
C THR A 29 -11.35 0.61 -2.62
N LEU A 30 -10.73 -0.49 -2.19
CA LEU A 30 -10.24 -0.62 -0.81
C LEU A 30 -9.19 0.45 -0.49
N ARG A 31 -8.24 0.70 -1.41
CA ARG A 31 -7.22 1.73 -1.23
C ARG A 31 -7.83 3.15 -1.21
N GLU A 32 -8.75 3.45 -2.12
CA GLU A 32 -9.49 4.73 -2.13
C GLU A 32 -10.28 4.92 -0.82
N HIS A 33 -10.92 3.87 -0.32
CA HIS A 33 -11.59 3.94 0.98
C HIS A 33 -10.60 4.22 2.11
N MET A 34 -9.39 3.66 2.06
CA MET A 34 -8.35 3.91 3.06
C MET A 34 -7.81 5.35 2.96
N SER A 35 -7.68 5.93 1.75
CA SER A 35 -7.17 7.29 1.58
C SER A 35 -8.08 8.36 2.19
N ALA A 36 -9.37 8.07 2.34
CA ALA A 36 -10.29 8.93 3.06
C ALA A 36 -9.97 9.07 4.57
N TYR A 37 -9.21 8.13 5.15
CA TYR A 37 -8.90 8.11 6.58
C TYR A 37 -7.40 8.15 6.88
N LEU A 38 -6.56 7.80 5.91
CA LEU A 38 -5.12 7.66 6.05
C LEU A 38 -4.39 8.54 5.02
N PRO A 39 -3.35 9.28 5.43
CA PRO A 39 -2.46 9.98 4.50
C PRO A 39 -1.81 9.02 3.50
N ILE A 40 -1.45 9.52 2.32
CA ILE A 40 -0.94 8.70 1.20
C ILE A 40 0.29 7.86 1.58
N TYR A 41 1.18 8.41 2.40
CA TYR A 41 2.40 7.74 2.85
C TYR A 41 2.15 6.58 3.83
N GLN A 42 0.92 6.44 4.36
CA GLN A 42 0.50 5.33 5.21
C GLN A 42 -0.30 4.27 4.42
N LEU A 43 -0.65 4.55 3.17
CA LEU A 43 -1.41 3.61 2.36
C LEU A 43 -0.55 2.42 1.94
N PRO A 44 -1.14 1.21 1.90
CA PRO A 44 -0.48 0.04 1.36
C PRO A 44 -0.22 0.24 -0.13
N THR A 45 1.05 0.22 -0.50
CA THR A 45 1.53 0.37 -1.88
C THR A 45 1.48 -0.94 -2.65
N LEU A 46 1.37 -2.07 -1.95
CA LEU A 46 1.10 -3.39 -2.52
C LEU A 46 -0.08 -4.01 -1.79
N LEU A 47 -1.10 -4.42 -2.54
CA LEU A 47 -2.28 -5.09 -2.01
C LEU A 47 -2.46 -6.44 -2.70
N ARG A 48 -2.77 -7.48 -1.93
CA ARG A 48 -3.15 -8.78 -2.47
C ARG A 48 -4.25 -9.41 -1.66
N VAL A 49 -5.21 -10.03 -2.35
CA VAL A 49 -6.25 -10.83 -1.72
C VAL A 49 -5.67 -12.18 -1.30
N LEU A 50 -5.89 -12.55 -0.04
CA LEU A 50 -5.57 -13.87 0.48
C LEU A 50 -6.78 -14.78 0.31
N GLU A 51 -6.68 -15.70 -0.64
CA GLU A 51 -7.73 -16.70 -0.90
C GLU A 51 -8.06 -17.55 0.34
N GLU A 52 -9.24 -18.18 0.34
CA GLU A 52 -9.76 -18.95 1.47
C GLU A 52 -8.84 -20.13 1.85
N GLN A 53 -8.33 -20.83 0.83
CA GLN A 53 -7.38 -21.93 0.96
C GLN A 53 -5.98 -21.51 1.45
N ASN A 54 -5.64 -20.22 1.33
CA ASN A 54 -4.28 -19.74 1.57
C ASN A 54 -4.15 -19.19 3.00
N ALA A 55 -3.23 -19.74 3.81
CA ALA A 55 -3.00 -19.27 5.18
C ALA A 55 -1.77 -18.36 5.28
N VAL A 56 -1.85 -17.32 6.10
CA VAL A 56 -0.68 -16.48 6.40
C VAL A 56 0.40 -17.36 7.08
N PRO A 57 1.63 -17.44 6.53
CA PRO A 57 2.65 -18.33 7.05
C PRO A 57 3.06 -17.92 8.47
N ARG A 58 3.00 -18.88 9.38
CA ARG A 58 3.39 -18.70 10.78
C ARG A 58 4.75 -19.37 11.04
N ALA A 59 5.54 -18.75 11.90
CA ALA A 59 6.72 -19.38 12.48
C ALA A 59 6.31 -20.44 13.52
N LEU A 60 7.25 -21.32 13.90
CA LEU A 60 7.07 -22.32 14.96
C LEU A 60 6.55 -21.73 16.29
N SER A 61 6.77 -20.43 16.51
CA SER A 61 6.31 -19.64 17.65
C SER A 61 4.91 -19.01 17.47
N THR A 62 4.05 -19.52 16.59
CA THR A 62 2.69 -18.98 16.23
C THR A 62 2.64 -17.55 15.67
N LYS A 63 3.74 -16.80 15.77
CA LYS A 63 3.95 -15.47 15.19
C LYS A 63 3.93 -15.53 13.66
N ILE A 64 3.34 -14.53 13.03
CA ILE A 64 3.34 -14.40 11.58
C ILE A 64 4.78 -14.19 11.11
N SER A 65 5.20 -14.99 10.12
CA SER A 65 6.51 -14.85 9.51
C SER A 65 6.41 -13.92 8.31
N LEU A 66 6.66 -12.63 8.54
CA LEU A 66 6.60 -11.60 7.50
C LEU A 66 7.50 -11.92 6.30
N LYS A 67 8.73 -12.40 6.56
CA LYS A 67 9.67 -12.79 5.50
C LYS A 67 9.12 -13.92 4.61
N LYS A 68 8.48 -14.93 5.23
CA LYS A 68 7.84 -16.02 4.47
C LYS A 68 6.61 -15.53 3.71
N ALA A 69 5.81 -14.66 4.33
CA ALA A 69 4.63 -14.08 3.68
C ALA A 69 5.02 -13.26 2.45
N VAL A 70 6.07 -12.44 2.55
CA VAL A 70 6.61 -11.66 1.42
C VAL A 70 7.11 -12.59 0.32
N ALA A 71 7.96 -13.57 0.64
CA ALA A 71 8.49 -14.51 -0.35
C ALA A 71 7.40 -15.38 -1.02
N GLN A 72 6.31 -15.66 -0.31
CA GLN A 72 5.21 -16.49 -0.81
C GLN A 72 4.22 -15.69 -1.67
N TYR A 73 3.85 -14.48 -1.24
CA TYR A 73 2.73 -13.73 -1.81
C TYR A 73 3.12 -12.48 -2.59
N PHE A 74 4.37 -12.02 -2.50
CA PHE A 74 4.87 -10.85 -3.20
C PHE A 74 6.19 -11.22 -3.90
N ARG A 75 6.09 -12.16 -4.85
CA ARG A 75 7.25 -12.60 -5.65
C ARG A 75 7.69 -11.47 -6.56
N GLN A 76 9.00 -11.25 -6.61
CA GLN A 76 9.61 -10.18 -7.38
C GLN A 76 10.60 -10.73 -8.41
N ASP A 77 10.76 -10.03 -9.53
CA ASP A 77 11.78 -10.32 -10.53
C ASP A 77 13.15 -9.71 -10.15
N GLU A 78 14.12 -9.78 -11.07
CA GLU A 78 15.46 -9.21 -10.89
C GLU A 78 15.42 -7.67 -10.76
N GLU A 79 14.42 -7.02 -11.34
CA GLU A 79 14.16 -5.58 -11.27
C GLU A 79 13.31 -5.20 -10.05
N ARG A 80 12.98 -6.16 -9.18
CA ARG A 80 12.13 -6.02 -7.99
C ARG A 80 10.67 -5.65 -8.30
N ASN A 81 10.19 -5.85 -9.52
CA ASN A 81 8.76 -5.70 -9.84
C ASN A 81 7.97 -6.92 -9.35
N CYS A 82 6.74 -6.71 -8.88
CA CYS A 82 5.86 -7.83 -8.54
C CYS A 82 5.45 -8.59 -9.81
N ILE A 83 5.70 -9.90 -9.83
CA ILE A 83 5.43 -10.74 -11.02
C ILE A 83 3.97 -11.23 -11.07
N ASP A 84 3.25 -11.15 -9.95
CA ASP A 84 1.94 -11.78 -9.78
C ASP A 84 0.82 -10.78 -10.09
N ASP A 85 -0.03 -11.09 -11.08
CA ASP A 85 -1.16 -10.26 -11.52
C ASP A 85 -2.21 -10.04 -10.41
N GLU A 86 -2.22 -10.88 -9.37
CA GLU A 86 -3.11 -10.71 -8.21
C GLU A 86 -2.64 -9.61 -7.24
N VAL A 87 -1.44 -9.07 -7.44
CA VAL A 87 -0.88 -7.99 -6.62
C VAL A 87 -1.20 -6.65 -7.27
N GLU A 88 -2.05 -5.87 -6.61
CA GLU A 88 -2.29 -4.49 -6.99
C GLU A 88 -1.14 -3.60 -6.49
N VAL A 89 -0.42 -2.99 -7.43
CA VAL A 89 0.71 -2.09 -7.16
C VAL A 89 0.24 -0.64 -7.28
N LEU A 90 0.54 0.18 -6.27
CA LEU A 90 0.33 1.62 -6.32
C LEU A 90 1.45 2.28 -7.15
N ASP A 91 1.05 3.11 -8.11
CA ASP A 91 1.98 4.00 -8.80
C ASP A 91 2.34 5.19 -7.90
N LEU A 92 3.52 5.11 -7.29
CA LEU A 92 4.03 6.12 -6.36
C LEU A 92 4.47 7.40 -7.07
N VAL A 93 4.94 7.31 -8.32
CA VAL A 93 5.41 8.47 -9.08
C VAL A 93 4.24 9.39 -9.34
N HIS A 94 3.15 8.84 -9.87
CA HIS A 94 1.94 9.63 -10.16
C HIS A 94 1.22 10.10 -8.90
N SER A 95 1.25 9.31 -7.83
CA SER A 95 0.61 9.63 -6.55
C SER A 95 1.28 10.81 -5.82
N MET A 96 2.61 10.92 -5.88
CA MET A 96 3.36 12.00 -5.21
C MET A 96 3.27 13.34 -5.96
N GLU A 97 3.12 13.31 -7.29
CA GLU A 97 2.92 14.53 -8.09
C GLU A 97 1.61 15.27 -7.74
N MET A 98 0.58 14.53 -7.32
CA MET A 98 -0.73 15.12 -6.96
C MET A 98 -0.75 15.80 -5.58
N GLU A 99 0.12 15.39 -4.63
CA GLU A 99 0.05 15.84 -3.23
C GLU A 99 1.04 16.94 -2.85
N THR A 100 1.84 17.46 -3.78
CA THR A 100 2.70 18.62 -3.48
C THR A 100 2.00 19.91 -3.90
N PRO A 101 1.23 20.60 -3.02
CA PRO A 101 1.06 22.02 -3.22
C PRO A 101 2.47 22.61 -3.22
N LYS A 102 2.85 23.23 -4.35
CA LYS A 102 4.17 23.83 -4.54
C LYS A 102 4.52 24.59 -3.27
N ALA A 103 5.71 24.37 -2.72
CA ALA A 103 6.09 24.86 -1.38
C ALA A 103 5.86 26.37 -1.14
N TRP A 104 5.76 27.17 -2.20
CA TRP A 104 5.45 28.60 -2.13
C TRP A 104 3.95 28.92 -2.03
N ALA A 105 3.03 27.99 -2.26
CA ALA A 105 1.59 28.17 -2.03
C ALA A 105 1.25 28.30 -0.53
N LEU A 106 2.16 27.88 0.36
CA LEU A 106 2.02 28.01 1.81
C LEU A 106 2.36 29.41 2.34
N SER A 107 3.06 30.27 1.58
CA SER A 107 3.32 31.65 2.01
C SER A 107 2.10 32.55 1.83
N SER A 108 1.23 32.26 0.87
CA SER A 108 0.02 33.04 0.58
C SER A 108 -1.10 32.83 1.61
N LEU A 109 -1.04 31.78 2.42
CA LEU A 109 -2.04 31.49 3.45
C LEU A 109 -1.82 32.27 4.76
N GLN A 110 -0.65 32.88 4.93
CA GLN A 110 -0.30 33.59 6.17
C GLN A 110 -0.79 35.05 6.19
N GLU A 111 -1.17 35.63 5.05
CA GLU A 111 -1.63 37.03 4.96
C GLU A 111 -3.12 37.24 5.24
N VAL A 112 -3.96 36.20 5.23
CA VAL A 112 -5.42 36.38 5.40
C VAL A 112 -5.87 36.30 6.88
N ALA A 113 -4.99 35.91 7.80
CA ALA A 113 -5.32 35.70 9.21
C ALA A 113 -5.17 36.94 10.12
N LEU A 114 -4.81 38.11 9.57
CA LEU A 114 -4.65 39.36 10.32
C LEU A 114 -5.47 40.48 9.67
N ASN A 115 -6.79 40.36 9.70
CA ASN A 115 -7.73 41.49 9.62
C ASN A 115 -9.14 41.04 10.04
N VAL A 116 -9.34 40.90 11.35
CA VAL A 116 -10.64 41.06 12.03
C VAL A 116 -10.38 41.81 13.33
#